data_AF-A6UPL4-F1
#
_entry.id   AF-A6UPL4-F1
#
_cell.length_a   1.000
_cell.length_b   1.000
_cell.length_c   1.000
_cell.angle_alpha   90.00
_cell.angle_beta   90.00
_cell.angle_gamma   90.00
#
_symmetry.space_group_name_H-M   'P 1'
#
loop_
_entity.id
_entity.type
_entity.pdbx_description
1 polymer ?
#
loop_
_entity_poly.entity_id
_entity_poly.type
_entity_poly.pdbx_seq_one_letter_code
_entity_poly.pdbx_strand_id
1 'polypeptide(L)'
;MISDTIFSELEYYIRYGLNGGYKSRLTDEFYEIEFESSLYREYFKKLLEKERIFIKLLKEQNLLLIPRNQNITRLLDLLKLQRKNDLKESLEYHSSVIEFLSRNFQPILTSGREKGIIKFKMIDGGEEYALNELKELGFRISLENGILLVDISDTVKEMFKRISKVFDIEKMSPYYAFFVNLNEAGEKCKMLDELEVPYKYSKVHNEIYVDLDSLKHVLFKN
;
A
#
# COMPACT_ATOMS: atom_id res chain seq x y z
N MET A 1 5.01 1.53 -29.07
CA MET A 1 6.14 0.60 -28.97
C MET A 1 6.42 0.38 -27.50
N ILE A 2 6.53 -0.88 -27.09
CA ILE A 2 6.85 -1.29 -25.72
C ILE A 2 8.37 -1.16 -25.52
N SER A 3 8.79 -0.03 -24.95
CA SER A 3 10.15 0.19 -24.47
C SER A 3 10.36 -0.46 -23.10
N ASP A 4 11.60 -0.52 -22.64
CA ASP A 4 11.94 -1.09 -21.32
C ASP A 4 11.29 -0.30 -20.17
N THR A 5 11.12 1.02 -20.33
CA THR A 5 10.40 1.88 -19.37
C THR A 5 8.90 1.55 -19.33
N ILE A 6 8.26 1.43 -20.50
CA ILE A 6 6.85 1.08 -20.62
C ILE A 6 6.60 -0.33 -20.08
N PHE A 7 7.54 -1.24 -20.32
CA PHE A 7 7.54 -2.59 -19.79
C PHE A 7 7.60 -2.60 -18.26
N SER A 8 8.58 -1.90 -17.67
CA SER A 8 8.74 -1.81 -16.21
C SER A 8 7.49 -1.23 -15.53
N GLU A 9 6.88 -0.22 -16.15
CA GLU A 9 5.64 0.39 -15.66
C GLU A 9 4.46 -0.58 -15.75
N LEU A 10 4.32 -1.30 -16.87
CA LEU A 10 3.26 -2.29 -17.03
C LEU A 10 3.41 -3.43 -16.02
N GLU A 11 4.63 -3.90 -15.75
CA GLU A 11 4.88 -4.92 -14.73
C GLU A 11 4.40 -4.47 -13.36
N TYR A 12 4.72 -3.23 -12.96
CA TYR A 12 4.24 -2.66 -11.70
C TYR A 12 2.71 -2.74 -11.60
N TYR A 13 1.99 -2.27 -12.62
CA TYR A 13 0.52 -2.24 -12.57
C TYR A 13 -0.14 -3.61 -12.67
N ILE A 14 0.43 -4.56 -13.41
CA ILE A 14 -0.06 -5.94 -13.45
C ILE A 14 0.06 -6.57 -12.07
N ARG A 15 1.21 -6.38 -11.40
CA ARG A 15 1.47 -6.95 -10.08
C ARG A 15 0.49 -6.44 -9.02
N TYR A 16 0.39 -5.12 -8.91
CA TYR A 16 -0.37 -4.47 -7.84
C TYR A 16 -1.85 -4.27 -8.17
N GLY A 17 -2.23 -4.31 -9.44
CA GLY A 17 -3.62 -4.21 -9.90
C GLY A 17 -4.33 -5.55 -10.06
N LEU A 18 -3.62 -6.65 -10.34
CA LEU A 18 -4.25 -7.96 -10.60
C LEU A 18 -4.13 -8.97 -9.47
N ASN A 19 -3.33 -8.70 -8.43
CA ASN A 19 -3.17 -9.56 -7.24
C ASN A 19 -2.95 -11.05 -7.58
N GLY A 20 -2.31 -11.35 -8.71
CA GLY A 20 -2.09 -12.69 -9.21
C GLY A 20 -0.61 -12.93 -9.49
N GLY A 21 -0.14 -14.15 -9.22
CA GLY A 21 1.21 -14.55 -9.60
C GLY A 21 1.35 -14.58 -11.12
N TYR A 22 2.42 -13.96 -11.62
CA TYR A 22 2.78 -13.96 -13.03
C TYR A 22 4.30 -13.95 -13.20
N LYS A 23 4.74 -14.42 -14.36
CA LYS A 23 6.11 -14.25 -14.86
C LYS A 23 6.03 -13.47 -16.15
N SER A 24 7.01 -12.62 -16.38
CA SER A 24 7.04 -11.79 -17.57
C SER A 24 8.45 -11.70 -18.13
N ARG A 25 8.55 -11.52 -19.45
CA ARG A 25 9.82 -11.23 -20.11
C ARG A 25 9.61 -10.36 -21.34
N LEU A 26 10.54 -9.44 -21.56
CA LEU A 26 10.61 -8.66 -22.79
C LEU A 26 11.63 -9.30 -23.73
N THR A 27 11.20 -9.63 -24.94
CA THR A 27 12.05 -10.14 -26.03
C THR A 27 12.11 -9.10 -27.16
N ASP A 28 12.88 -9.38 -28.21
CA ASP A 28 12.97 -8.49 -29.37
C ASP A 28 11.61 -8.32 -30.07
N GLU A 29 10.82 -9.39 -30.14
CA GLU A 29 9.56 -9.40 -30.88
C GLU A 29 8.31 -9.21 -29.99
N PHE A 30 8.35 -9.71 -28.76
CA PHE A 30 7.17 -9.80 -27.89
C PHE A 30 7.45 -9.36 -26.47
N TYR A 31 6.43 -8.79 -25.84
CA TYR A 31 6.24 -8.86 -24.41
C TYR A 31 5.45 -10.12 -24.06
N GLU A 32 6.03 -10.97 -23.23
CA GLU A 32 5.47 -12.25 -22.85
C GLU A 32 5.03 -12.24 -21.39
N ILE A 33 3.80 -12.70 -21.11
CA ILE A 33 3.24 -12.74 -19.77
C ILE A 33 2.62 -14.11 -19.51
N GLU A 34 3.19 -14.86 -18.60
CA GLU A 34 2.68 -16.14 -18.13
C GLU A 34 2.00 -15.95 -16.78
N PHE A 35 0.70 -16.21 -16.72
CA PHE A 35 -0.08 -16.13 -15.48
C PHE A 35 -0.11 -17.48 -14.77
N GLU A 36 -0.01 -17.48 -13.43
CA GLU A 36 -0.20 -18.70 -12.65
C GLU A 36 -1.65 -19.20 -12.70
N SER A 37 -2.60 -18.29 -12.92
CA SER A 37 -4.04 -18.59 -13.01
C SER A 37 -4.61 -18.25 -14.39
N SER A 38 -5.37 -19.19 -14.95
CA SER A 38 -6.12 -18.99 -16.20
C SER A 38 -7.21 -17.91 -16.06
N LEU A 39 -7.76 -17.70 -14.86
CA LEU A 39 -8.75 -16.66 -14.59
C LEU A 39 -8.14 -15.26 -14.78
N TYR A 40 -6.96 -15.03 -14.21
CA TYR A 40 -6.25 -13.76 -14.38
C TYR A 40 -5.81 -13.54 -15.83
N ARG A 41 -5.37 -14.60 -16.51
CA ARG A 41 -5.07 -14.54 -17.95
C ARG A 41 -6.28 -14.10 -18.76
N GLU A 42 -7.44 -14.73 -18.56
CA GLU A 42 -8.66 -14.38 -19.32
C GLU A 42 -9.15 -12.96 -18.99
N TYR A 43 -9.03 -12.52 -17.74
CA TYR A 43 -9.32 -11.14 -17.36
C TYR A 43 -8.40 -10.15 -18.09
N PHE A 44 -7.08 -10.36 -18.01
CA PHE A 44 -6.12 -9.46 -18.64
C PHE A 44 -6.23 -9.48 -20.17
N LYS A 45 -6.47 -10.64 -20.77
CA LYS A 45 -6.77 -10.78 -22.20
C LYS A 45 -7.97 -9.90 -22.61
N LYS A 46 -9.07 -9.93 -21.85
CA LYS A 46 -10.25 -9.08 -22.15
C LYS A 46 -9.91 -7.59 -22.08
N LEU A 47 -9.04 -7.17 -21.15
CA LEU A 47 -8.55 -5.78 -21.10
C LEU A 47 -7.76 -5.42 -22.36
N LEU A 48 -6.85 -6.29 -22.81
CA LEU A 48 -6.08 -6.10 -24.03
C LEU A 48 -6.99 -6.00 -25.27
N GLU A 49 -7.96 -6.90 -25.39
CA GLU A 49 -8.93 -6.92 -26.50
C GLU A 49 -9.81 -5.66 -26.53
N LYS A 50 -10.25 -5.17 -25.36
CA LYS A 50 -11.01 -3.92 -25.22
C LYS A 50 -10.23 -2.72 -25.77
N GLU A 51 -8.93 -2.67 -25.51
CA GLU A 51 -8.02 -1.64 -26.02
C GLU A 51 -7.48 -1.92 -27.41
N ARG A 52 -8.02 -2.94 -28.10
CA ARG A 52 -7.64 -3.35 -29.46
C ARG A 52 -6.14 -3.70 -29.59
N ILE A 53 -5.54 -4.17 -28.50
CA ILE A 53 -4.16 -4.67 -28.51
C ILE A 53 -4.18 -6.09 -29.06
N PHE A 54 -3.44 -6.30 -30.14
CA PHE A 54 -3.33 -7.63 -30.73
C PHE A 54 -2.50 -8.54 -29.82
N ILE A 55 -3.00 -9.76 -29.60
CA ILE A 55 -2.30 -10.80 -28.86
C ILE A 55 -2.12 -12.05 -29.71
N LYS A 56 -0.98 -12.71 -29.58
CA LYS A 56 -0.77 -14.06 -30.12
C LYS A 56 -1.00 -15.06 -28.99
N LEU A 57 -2.01 -15.92 -29.16
CA LEU A 57 -2.32 -16.99 -28.21
C LEU A 57 -1.60 -18.27 -28.63
N LEU A 58 -0.79 -18.82 -27.74
CA LEU A 58 -0.28 -20.17 -27.86
C LEU A 58 -1.19 -21.09 -27.04
N LYS A 59 -1.76 -22.11 -27.70
CA LYS A 59 -2.85 -22.95 -27.15
C LYS A 59 -2.45 -23.77 -25.91
N GLU A 60 -1.18 -23.80 -25.54
CA GLU A 60 -0.65 -24.75 -24.54
C GLU A 60 -0.20 -24.11 -23.22
N GLN A 61 -0.30 -22.78 -23.04
CA GLN A 61 0.21 -22.12 -21.83
C GLN A 61 -0.72 -21.02 -21.33
N ASN A 62 -0.63 -20.68 -20.03
CA ASN A 62 -1.25 -19.47 -19.47
C ASN A 62 -0.53 -18.19 -19.94
N LEU A 63 -0.08 -18.17 -21.19
CA LEU A 63 0.84 -17.22 -21.79
C LEU A 63 0.10 -16.29 -22.75
N LEU A 64 0.34 -14.98 -22.59
CA LEU A 64 -0.07 -13.94 -23.52
C LEU A 64 1.17 -13.33 -24.17
N LEU A 65 1.16 -13.23 -25.50
CA LEU A 65 2.22 -12.59 -26.27
C LEU A 65 1.69 -11.29 -26.89
N ILE A 66 2.26 -10.17 -26.50
CA ILE A 66 1.93 -8.84 -27.03
C ILE A 66 3.09 -8.40 -27.93
N PRO A 67 2.89 -8.17 -29.24
CA PRO A 67 3.96 -7.70 -30.11
C PRO A 67 4.54 -6.37 -29.63
N ARG A 68 5.87 -6.26 -29.60
CA ARG A 68 6.59 -5.11 -29.02
C ARG A 68 6.30 -3.79 -29.75
N ASN A 69 5.93 -3.86 -31.03
CA ASN A 69 5.58 -2.67 -31.81
C ASN A 69 4.21 -2.06 -31.45
N GLN A 70 3.37 -2.75 -30.67
CA GLN A 70 2.06 -2.26 -30.25
C GLN A 70 2.19 -0.99 -29.39
N ASN A 71 1.15 -0.14 -29.43
CA ASN A 71 1.00 0.97 -28.51
C ASN A 71 0.07 0.55 -27.38
N ILE A 72 0.60 0.51 -26.16
CA ILE A 72 -0.14 0.09 -24.96
C ILE A 72 -0.39 1.23 -23.98
N THR A 73 -0.14 2.49 -24.37
CA THR A 73 -0.29 3.64 -23.46
C THR A 73 -1.70 3.74 -22.88
N ARG A 74 -2.74 3.51 -23.68
CA ARG A 74 -4.13 3.52 -23.19
C ARG A 74 -4.42 2.44 -22.16
N LEU A 75 -3.85 1.24 -22.34
CA LEU A 75 -3.96 0.17 -21.34
C LEU A 75 -3.30 0.60 -20.02
N LEU A 76 -2.11 1.19 -20.09
CA LEU A 76 -1.41 1.72 -18.92
C LEU A 76 -2.25 2.79 -18.20
N ASP A 77 -2.84 3.72 -18.95
CA ASP A 77 -3.70 4.77 -18.37
C ASP A 77 -4.93 4.17 -17.65
N LEU A 78 -5.51 3.11 -18.20
CA LEU A 78 -6.62 2.40 -17.55
C LEU A 78 -6.18 1.70 -16.27
N LEU A 79 -5.04 1.00 -16.30
CA LEU A 79 -4.52 0.31 -15.11
C LEU A 79 -4.13 1.30 -14.01
N LYS A 80 -3.54 2.45 -14.37
CA LYS A 80 -3.27 3.57 -13.46
C LYS A 80 -4.53 4.08 -12.79
N LEU A 81 -5.57 4.31 -13.60
CA LEU A 81 -6.84 4.80 -13.09
C LEU A 81 -7.49 3.79 -12.15
N GLN A 82 -7.48 2.51 -12.52
CA GLN A 82 -7.99 1.43 -11.67
C GLN A 82 -7.23 1.38 -10.35
N ARG A 83 -5.89 1.33 -10.41
CA ARG A 83 -5.02 1.33 -9.23
C ARG A 83 -5.28 2.52 -8.31
N LYS A 84 -5.45 3.72 -8.87
CA LYS A 84 -5.78 4.91 -8.09
C LYS A 84 -7.12 4.78 -7.37
N ASN A 85 -8.13 4.22 -8.02
CA ASN A 85 -9.44 3.99 -7.41
C ASN A 85 -9.34 2.94 -6.30
N ASP A 86 -8.64 1.82 -6.55
CA ASP A 86 -8.43 0.76 -5.57
C ASP A 86 -7.71 1.28 -4.32
N LEU A 87 -6.68 2.12 -4.51
CA LEU A 87 -5.97 2.75 -3.40
C LEU A 87 -6.88 3.69 -2.61
N LYS A 88 -7.72 4.49 -3.28
CA LYS A 88 -8.68 5.37 -2.60
C LYS A 88 -9.72 4.59 -1.80
N GLU A 89 -10.25 3.51 -2.37
CA GLU A 89 -11.17 2.62 -1.67
C GLU A 89 -10.49 2.01 -0.44
N SER A 90 -9.24 1.55 -0.59
CA SER A 90 -8.45 0.98 0.50
C SER A 90 -8.22 1.97 1.65
N LEU A 91 -8.11 3.28 1.37
CA LEU A 91 -8.01 4.31 2.42
C LEU A 91 -9.24 4.37 3.33
N GLU A 92 -10.42 3.94 2.85
CA GLU A 92 -11.65 3.95 3.64
C GLU A 92 -11.69 2.82 4.68
N TYR A 93 -10.95 1.72 4.44
CA TYR A 93 -11.00 0.52 5.26
C TYR A 93 -9.87 0.40 6.28
N HIS A 94 -8.75 1.09 6.09
CA HIS A 94 -7.59 0.98 6.98
C HIS A 94 -7.52 2.13 8.00
N SER A 95 -7.18 1.78 9.24
CA SER A 95 -7.04 2.76 10.33
C SER A 95 -5.62 3.33 10.45
N SER A 96 -4.60 2.61 9.97
CA SER A 96 -3.19 2.99 10.12
C SER A 96 -2.43 3.01 8.78
N VAL A 97 -1.41 3.86 8.72
CA VAL A 97 -0.52 3.98 7.56
C VAL A 97 0.22 2.67 7.31
N ILE A 98 0.74 2.01 8.35
CA ILE A 98 1.47 0.75 8.18
C ILE A 98 0.56 -0.33 7.59
N GLU A 99 -0.68 -0.43 8.06
CA GLU A 99 -1.63 -1.42 7.53
C GLU A 99 -1.92 -1.14 6.06
N PHE A 100 -2.24 0.11 5.72
CA PHE A 100 -2.47 0.54 4.34
C PHE A 100 -1.27 0.21 3.44
N LEU A 101 -0.06 0.57 3.84
CA LEU A 101 1.15 0.29 3.07
C LEU A 101 1.37 -1.21 2.89
N SER A 102 1.20 -1.99 3.97
CA SER A 102 1.42 -3.44 3.96
C SER A 102 0.48 -4.16 3.01
N ARG A 103 -0.80 -3.74 2.98
CA ARG A 103 -1.83 -4.34 2.13
C ARG A 103 -1.66 -3.99 0.66
N ASN A 104 -1.21 -2.78 0.35
CA ASN A 104 -1.22 -2.27 -1.02
C ASN A 104 0.11 -2.38 -1.74
N PHE A 105 1.24 -2.43 -1.03
CA PHE A 105 2.57 -2.30 -1.62
C PHE A 105 3.52 -3.47 -1.31
N GLN A 106 3.10 -4.42 -0.47
CA GLN A 106 3.93 -5.56 -0.01
C GLN A 106 5.37 -5.15 0.41
N PRO A 107 5.51 -4.15 1.29
CA PRO A 107 6.81 -3.58 1.60
C PRO A 107 7.59 -4.42 2.61
N ILE A 108 8.92 -4.25 2.61
CA ILE A 108 9.77 -4.56 3.76
C ILE A 108 9.84 -3.32 4.64
N LEU A 109 9.21 -3.37 5.82
CA LEU A 109 9.27 -2.30 6.80
C LEU A 109 10.60 -2.33 7.55
N THR A 110 11.32 -1.22 7.55
CA THR A 110 12.57 -1.07 8.30
C THR A 110 12.33 -0.21 9.53
N SER A 111 12.92 -0.58 10.67
CA SER A 111 12.67 0.04 11.97
C SER A 111 12.93 1.55 11.96
N GLY A 112 11.95 2.36 12.39
CA GLY A 112 12.07 3.82 12.43
C GLY A 112 10.94 4.59 13.14
N ARG A 113 10.04 3.90 13.88
CA ARG A 113 8.83 4.51 14.46
C ARG A 113 9.11 5.63 15.47
N GLU A 114 10.31 5.64 16.06
CA GLU A 114 10.68 6.50 17.19
C GLU A 114 10.71 8.01 16.89
N LYS A 115 10.66 8.41 15.61
CA LYS A 115 10.61 9.83 15.21
C LYS A 115 9.43 10.18 14.32
N GLY A 116 8.44 9.30 14.20
CA GLY A 116 7.31 9.50 13.28
C GLY A 116 7.69 9.41 11.81
N ILE A 117 8.73 8.64 11.47
CA ILE A 117 9.09 8.32 10.09
C ILE A 117 8.89 6.82 9.88
N ILE A 118 8.01 6.44 8.95
CA ILE A 118 7.88 5.05 8.51
C ILE A 118 8.82 4.86 7.31
N LYS A 119 9.79 3.95 7.47
CA LYS A 119 10.72 3.60 6.40
C LYS A 119 10.34 2.26 5.80
N PHE A 120 10.25 2.20 4.49
CA PHE A 120 9.93 0.96 3.81
C PHE A 120 10.59 0.84 2.45
N LYS A 121 10.80 -0.39 2.01
CA LYS A 121 11.37 -0.70 0.70
C LYS A 121 10.43 -1.64 -0.04
N MET A 122 10.31 -1.48 -1.35
CA MET A 122 9.55 -2.40 -2.18
C MET A 122 10.39 -3.66 -2.40
N ILE A 123 9.77 -4.84 -2.39
CA ILE A 123 10.50 -6.10 -2.58
C ILE A 123 11.13 -6.19 -4.00
N ASP A 124 10.60 -5.41 -4.94
CA ASP A 124 10.78 -5.62 -6.38
C ASP A 124 11.23 -4.38 -7.17
N GLY A 125 11.59 -3.27 -6.51
CA GLY A 125 12.10 -2.09 -7.19
C GLY A 125 11.03 -1.10 -7.68
N GLY A 126 9.77 -1.25 -7.26
CA GLY A 126 8.66 -0.35 -7.63
C GLY A 126 8.61 0.99 -6.88
N GLU A 127 9.72 1.46 -6.28
CA GLU A 127 9.69 2.61 -5.36
C GLU A 127 9.23 3.92 -6.01
N GLU A 128 9.63 4.20 -7.26
CA GLU A 128 9.26 5.46 -7.93
C GLU A 128 7.76 5.53 -8.23
N TYR A 129 7.15 4.42 -8.63
CA TYR A 129 5.71 4.34 -8.86
C TYR A 129 4.93 4.50 -7.56
N ALA A 130 5.33 3.76 -6.51
CA ALA A 130 4.73 3.88 -5.19
C ALA A 130 4.87 5.30 -4.59
N LEU A 131 6.01 5.96 -4.79
CA LEU A 131 6.24 7.35 -4.39
C LEU A 131 5.20 8.28 -5.02
N ASN A 132 4.98 8.17 -6.33
CA ASN A 132 4.04 9.02 -7.05
C ASN A 132 2.60 8.76 -6.61
N GLU A 133 2.20 7.49 -6.48
CA GLU A 133 0.87 7.12 -6.02
C GLU A 133 0.58 7.64 -4.61
N LEU A 134 1.52 7.49 -3.67
CA LEU A 134 1.36 7.96 -2.31
C LEU A 134 1.34 9.50 -2.22
N LYS A 135 2.15 10.20 -3.04
CA LYS A 135 2.06 11.67 -3.14
C LYS A 135 0.70 12.12 -3.64
N GLU A 136 0.15 11.47 -4.66
CA GLU A 136 -1.18 11.79 -5.20
C GLU A 136 -2.30 11.57 -4.17
N LEU A 137 -2.13 10.61 -3.26
CA LEU A 137 -3.07 10.38 -2.16
C LEU A 137 -2.94 11.40 -1.02
N GLY A 138 -1.89 12.23 -1.01
CA GLY A 138 -1.68 13.28 -0.02
C GLY A 138 -0.66 12.94 1.08
N PHE A 139 0.08 11.83 0.97
CA PHE A 139 1.12 11.51 1.94
C PHE A 139 2.33 12.45 1.82
N ARG A 140 2.91 12.82 2.96
CA ARG A 140 4.24 13.42 3.03
C ARG A 140 5.28 12.32 2.89
N ILE A 141 5.84 12.17 1.69
CA ILE A 141 6.73 11.04 1.36
C ILE A 141 7.94 11.47 0.51
N SER A 142 9.10 10.87 0.80
CA SER A 142 10.35 11.00 0.04
C SER A 142 10.97 9.64 -0.29
N LEU A 143 11.94 9.64 -1.22
CA LEU A 143 12.73 8.48 -1.62
C LEU A 143 14.21 8.79 -1.41
N GLU A 144 14.90 8.00 -0.58
CA GLU A 144 16.33 8.15 -0.29
C GLU A 144 17.02 6.79 -0.43
N ASN A 145 18.01 6.69 -1.33
CA ASN A 145 18.80 5.47 -1.54
C ASN A 145 17.94 4.19 -1.76
N GLY A 146 16.84 4.31 -2.50
CA GLY A 146 15.91 3.19 -2.74
C GLY A 146 15.05 2.82 -1.53
N ILE A 147 14.91 3.71 -0.54
CA ILE A 147 14.03 3.55 0.62
C ILE A 147 12.98 4.67 0.61
N LEU A 148 11.71 4.31 0.74
CA LEU A 148 10.61 5.25 0.90
C LEU A 148 10.45 5.65 2.36
N LEU A 149 10.27 6.96 2.60
CA LEU A 149 10.13 7.54 3.92
C LEU A 149 8.79 8.29 3.99
N VAL A 150 7.86 7.79 4.80
CA VAL A 150 6.58 8.46 5.07
C VAL A 150 6.69 9.21 6.38
N ASP A 151 6.51 10.53 6.31
CA ASP A 151 6.52 11.41 7.49
C ASP A 151 5.13 11.51 8.10
N ILE A 152 5.01 10.94 9.30
CA ILE A 152 3.82 10.97 10.16
C ILE A 152 4.11 11.68 11.49
N SER A 153 5.20 12.44 11.59
CA SER A 153 5.67 13.08 12.83
C SER A 153 4.58 13.92 13.51
N ASP A 154 3.82 14.64 12.70
CA ASP A 154 2.70 15.47 13.13
C ASP A 154 1.54 14.65 13.71
N THR A 155 1.19 13.54 13.05
CA THR A 155 0.18 12.59 13.53
C THR A 155 0.60 11.98 14.85
N VAL A 156 1.86 11.54 14.94
CA VAL A 156 2.43 10.94 16.14
C VAL A 156 2.42 11.92 17.33
N LYS A 157 2.77 13.19 17.11
CA LYS A 157 2.70 14.25 18.14
C LYS A 157 1.26 14.48 18.63
N GLU A 158 0.32 14.61 17.71
CA GLU A 158 -1.09 14.85 18.06
C GLU A 158 -1.70 13.64 18.78
N MET A 159 -1.44 12.42 18.33
CA MET A 159 -1.88 11.20 19.00
C MET A 159 -1.30 11.08 20.40
N PHE A 160 -0.01 11.36 20.57
CA PHE A 160 0.62 11.35 21.89
C PHE A 160 -0.07 12.30 22.88
N LYS A 161 -0.39 13.53 22.44
CA LYS A 161 -1.10 14.53 23.27
C LYS A 161 -2.48 14.04 23.73
N ARG A 162 -3.17 13.24 22.92
CA ARG A 162 -4.47 12.66 23.28
C ARG A 162 -4.31 11.50 24.26
N ILE A 163 -3.39 10.60 23.96
CA ILE A 163 -3.10 9.41 24.78
C ILE A 163 -2.62 9.81 26.17
N SER A 164 -1.83 10.88 26.29
CA SER A 164 -1.35 11.37 27.60
C SER A 164 -2.45 11.90 28.52
N LYS A 165 -3.67 12.10 28.01
CA LYS A 165 -4.85 12.41 28.84
C LYS A 165 -5.51 11.17 29.44
N VAL A 166 -5.22 9.99 28.88
CA VAL A 166 -5.81 8.70 29.27
C VAL A 166 -4.81 7.88 30.09
N PHE A 167 -3.56 7.84 29.63
CA PHE A 167 -2.46 7.17 30.30
C PHE A 167 -1.51 8.24 30.83
N ASP A 168 -1.23 8.22 32.13
CA ASP A 168 -0.32 9.16 32.78
C ASP A 168 1.13 8.88 32.33
N ILE A 169 1.50 9.43 31.17
CA ILE A 169 2.80 9.22 30.52
C ILE A 169 3.57 10.53 30.46
N GLU A 170 4.72 10.57 31.14
CA GLU A 170 5.58 11.76 31.16
C GLU A 170 6.46 11.89 29.90
N LYS A 171 6.67 10.78 29.17
CA LYS A 171 7.53 10.73 27.97
C LYS A 171 6.94 9.83 26.91
N MET A 172 7.26 10.14 25.64
CA MET A 172 7.07 9.19 24.54
C MET A 172 7.95 7.97 24.80
N SER A 173 7.32 6.87 25.21
CA SER A 173 7.95 5.56 25.18
C SER A 173 7.38 4.78 23.99
N PRO A 174 8.16 3.86 23.40
CA PRO A 174 7.72 3.02 22.29
C PRO A 174 6.70 1.94 22.70
N TYR A 175 6.15 1.99 23.93
CA TYR A 175 5.11 1.06 24.34
C TYR A 175 3.78 1.47 23.70
N TYR A 176 3.55 0.94 22.51
CA TYR A 176 2.26 1.00 21.80
C TYR A 176 1.22 0.07 22.42
N ALA A 177 1.52 -0.55 23.58
CA ALA A 177 0.67 -1.46 24.34
C ALA A 177 0.68 -1.03 25.81
N PHE A 178 -0.49 -0.76 26.36
CA PHE A 178 -0.68 -0.34 27.76
C PHE A 178 -1.38 -1.46 28.52
N PHE A 179 -0.72 -2.00 29.54
CA PHE A 179 -1.36 -2.96 30.44
C PHE A 179 -2.46 -2.28 31.26
N VAL A 180 -3.63 -2.90 31.32
CA VAL A 180 -4.80 -2.37 32.04
C VAL A 180 -5.46 -3.48 32.85
N ASN A 181 -5.92 -3.18 34.06
CA ASN A 181 -6.76 -4.12 34.79
C ASN A 181 -8.18 -4.15 34.17
N LEU A 182 -8.92 -5.23 34.38
CA LEU A 182 -10.26 -5.41 33.78
C LEU A 182 -11.27 -4.32 34.19
N ASN A 183 -11.09 -3.73 35.37
CA ASN A 183 -12.01 -2.72 35.91
C ASN A 183 -11.79 -1.33 35.27
N GLU A 184 -10.54 -0.99 34.91
CA GLU A 184 -10.19 0.29 34.26
C GLU A 184 -10.24 0.22 32.74
N ALA A 185 -10.14 -0.97 32.14
CA ALA A 185 -10.09 -1.14 30.68
C ALA A 185 -11.29 -0.47 29.98
N GLY A 186 -12.50 -0.66 30.51
CA GLY A 186 -13.71 -0.07 29.93
C GLY A 186 -13.72 1.47 29.97
N GLU A 187 -13.27 2.06 31.09
CA GLU A 187 -13.17 3.51 31.24
C GLU A 187 -12.13 4.10 30.29
N LYS A 188 -10.94 3.50 30.23
CA LYS A 188 -9.86 3.97 29.33
C LYS A 188 -10.22 3.84 27.86
N CYS A 189 -10.84 2.72 27.45
CA CYS A 189 -11.35 2.55 26.09
C CYS A 189 -12.38 3.64 25.72
N LYS A 190 -13.33 3.93 26.62
CA LYS A 190 -14.32 4.99 26.41
C LYS A 190 -13.66 6.37 26.24
N MET A 191 -12.67 6.70 27.08
CA MET A 191 -11.93 7.97 26.93
C MET A 191 -11.17 8.05 25.60
N LEU A 192 -10.60 6.94 25.12
CA LEU A 192 -9.93 6.88 23.82
C LEU A 192 -10.93 7.06 22.66
N ASP A 193 -12.13 6.47 22.76
CA ASP A 193 -13.20 6.67 21.77
C ASP A 193 -13.61 8.15 21.70
N GLU A 194 -13.81 8.81 22.85
CA GLU A 194 -14.14 10.24 22.94
C GLU A 194 -13.03 11.15 22.38
N LEU A 195 -11.77 10.71 22.45
CA LEU A 195 -10.61 11.41 21.91
C LEU A 195 -10.29 11.01 20.46
N GLU A 196 -11.09 10.15 19.84
CA GLU A 196 -10.89 9.61 18.50
C GLU A 196 -9.51 8.97 18.31
N VAL A 197 -8.98 8.33 19.36
CA VAL A 197 -7.70 7.64 19.30
C VAL A 197 -7.95 6.22 18.79
N PRO A 198 -7.36 5.77 17.68
CA PRO A 198 -7.51 4.40 17.22
C PRO A 198 -6.74 3.44 18.14
N TYR A 199 -7.42 2.42 18.66
CA TYR A 199 -6.83 1.39 19.51
C TYR A 199 -7.40 0.00 19.25
N LYS A 200 -6.67 -1.03 19.70
CA LYS A 200 -7.11 -2.43 19.77
C LYS A 200 -6.98 -2.91 21.21
N TYR A 201 -8.05 -3.46 21.77
CA TYR A 201 -8.01 -4.05 23.11
C TYR A 201 -7.86 -5.57 23.04
N SER A 202 -6.83 -6.12 23.70
CA SER A 202 -6.66 -7.56 23.90
C SER A 202 -7.07 -7.94 25.32
N LYS A 203 -8.22 -8.61 25.44
CA LYS A 203 -8.66 -9.20 26.71
C LYS A 203 -7.75 -10.34 27.18
N VAL A 204 -7.04 -11.01 26.27
CA VAL A 204 -6.15 -12.13 26.61
C VAL A 204 -4.90 -11.63 27.32
N HIS A 205 -4.31 -10.53 26.83
CA HIS A 205 -3.11 -9.93 27.42
C HIS A 205 -3.42 -8.80 28.40
N ASN A 206 -4.69 -8.39 28.49
CA ASN A 206 -5.15 -7.22 29.22
C ASN A 206 -4.38 -5.96 28.80
N GLU A 207 -4.29 -5.74 27.49
CA GLU A 207 -3.51 -4.66 26.88
C GLU A 207 -4.35 -3.84 25.92
N ILE A 208 -4.19 -2.52 25.97
CA ILE A 208 -4.70 -1.60 24.96
C ILE A 208 -3.55 -1.21 24.04
N TYR A 209 -3.65 -1.57 22.78
CA TYR A 209 -2.69 -1.20 21.74
C TYR A 209 -3.15 0.08 21.06
N VAL A 210 -2.27 1.07 20.91
CA VAL A 210 -2.61 2.34 20.28
C VAL A 210 -1.83 2.53 18.98
N ASP A 211 -2.54 2.83 17.90
CA ASP A 211 -1.97 3.11 16.58
C ASP A 211 -1.60 4.59 16.48
N LEU A 212 -0.32 4.94 16.69
CA LEU A 212 0.15 6.33 16.55
C LEU A 212 0.27 6.78 15.08
N ASP A 213 0.15 5.86 14.15
CA ASP A 213 0.26 6.06 12.71
C ASP A 213 -1.12 6.12 12.04
N SER A 214 -2.09 6.76 12.69
CA SER A 214 -3.46 6.90 12.19
C SER A 214 -3.50 7.50 10.78
N LEU A 215 -4.13 6.78 9.85
CA LEU A 215 -4.25 7.20 8.45
C LEU A 215 -5.11 8.46 8.31
N LYS A 216 -6.18 8.58 9.11
CA LYS A 216 -7.08 9.73 9.07
C LYS A 216 -6.36 11.04 9.37
N HIS A 217 -5.50 11.04 10.39
CA HIS A 217 -4.75 12.24 10.78
C HIS A 217 -3.66 12.61 9.78
N VAL A 218 -3.14 11.65 9.00
CA VAL A 218 -2.17 11.92 7.94
C VAL A 218 -2.85 12.61 6.76
N LEU A 219 -4.02 12.12 6.34
CA LEU A 219 -4.67 12.57 5.10
C LEU A 219 -5.64 13.74 5.27
N PHE A 220 -6.30 13.86 6.42
CA PHE A 220 -7.36 14.85 6.65
C PHE A 220 -6.93 15.99 7.58
N LYS A 221 -5.63 16.27 7.65
CA LYS A 221 -5.10 17.45 8.34
C LYS A 221 -5.42 18.71 7.52
N ASN A 222 -6.54 19.36 7.82
CA ASN A 222 -6.80 20.76 7.51
C ASN A 222 -6.64 21.60 8.78
#